data_AF-A0A9D5ZVI8-F1
#
_entry.id   AF-A0A9D5ZVI8-F1
#
_cell.length_a   1.000
_cell.length_b   1.000
_cell.length_c   1.000
_cell.angle_alpha   90.00
_cell.angle_beta   90.00
_cell.angle_gamma   90.00
#
_symmetry.space_group_name_H-M   'P 1'
#
loop_
_entity.id
_entity.type
_entity.pdbx_description
1 polymer ?
#
loop_
_entity_poly.entity_id
_entity_poly.type
_entity_poly.pdbx_seq_one_letter_code
_entity_poly.pdbx_strand_id
1 'polypeptide(L)'
;MQTYVYKGPKSGVTLAGVGEIMLHDGQSADLPEDNPWVVSAVAQGLLLPVPAPAAPVNPFPKPAAPATPAPATPDNKEAANAG
;
A
#
# COMPACT_ATOMS: atom_id res chain seq x y z
N MET A 1 2.49 -2.11 13.75
CA MET A 1 2.07 -2.93 12.59
C MET A 1 3.19 -2.82 11.60
N GLN A 2 3.84 -3.93 11.29
CA GLN A 2 5.03 -3.99 10.46
C GLN A 2 4.85 -5.09 9.42
N THR A 3 5.28 -4.82 8.19
CA THR A 3 5.26 -5.82 7.13
C THR A 3 6.40 -6.83 7.33
N TYR A 4 6.05 -8.11 7.36
CA TYR A 4 7.00 -9.21 7.39
C TYR A 4 6.80 -10.13 6.19
N VAL A 5 7.89 -10.73 5.71
CA VAL A 5 7.86 -11.83 4.76
C VAL A 5 7.98 -13.14 5.53
N TYR A 6 6.99 -14.01 5.36
CA TYR A 6 7.01 -15.34 5.93
C TYR A 6 7.90 -16.27 5.10
N LYS A 7 8.79 -16.99 5.77
CA LYS A 7 9.68 -18.00 5.22
C LYS A 7 9.44 -19.31 5.95
N GLY A 8 8.68 -20.20 5.35
CA GLY A 8 8.25 -21.43 5.99
C GLY A 8 7.12 -22.17 5.28
N PRO A 9 6.77 -23.37 5.77
CA PRO A 9 5.67 -24.15 5.23
C PRO A 9 4.34 -23.46 5.50
N LYS A 10 3.32 -23.74 4.66
CA LYS A 10 1.97 -23.16 4.85
C LYS A 10 1.49 -23.35 6.28
N SER A 11 1.23 -22.24 6.97
CA SER A 11 0.89 -22.24 8.40
C SER A 11 -0.28 -21.30 8.66
N GLY A 12 -1.30 -21.80 9.35
CA GLY A 12 -2.39 -20.98 9.89
C GLY A 12 -1.99 -20.43 11.25
N VAL A 13 -2.12 -19.12 11.42
CA VAL A 13 -1.72 -18.40 12.64
C VAL A 13 -2.88 -17.58 13.14
N THR A 14 -3.30 -17.82 14.37
CA THR A 14 -4.33 -17.01 15.02
C THR A 14 -3.69 -15.91 15.85
N LEU A 15 -3.88 -14.66 15.45
CA LEU A 15 -3.38 -13.49 16.15
C LEU A 15 -4.51 -12.78 16.90
N ALA A 16 -4.27 -12.49 18.17
CA ALA A 16 -5.19 -11.68 18.97
C ALA A 16 -5.37 -10.29 18.35
N GLY A 17 -6.63 -9.90 18.12
CA GLY A 17 -6.99 -8.61 17.52
C GLY A 17 -7.01 -8.55 15.99
N VAL A 18 -6.43 -9.53 15.30
CA VAL A 18 -6.40 -9.59 13.82
C VAL A 18 -7.17 -10.80 13.28
N GLY A 19 -7.25 -11.89 14.06
CA GLY A 19 -7.91 -13.13 13.66
C GLY A 19 -6.94 -14.18 13.12
N GLU A 20 -7.48 -15.18 12.43
CA GLU A 20 -6.68 -16.20 11.76
C GLU A 20 -6.14 -15.70 10.42
N ILE A 21 -4.83 -15.86 10.21
CA ILE A 21 -4.11 -15.52 9.00
C ILE A 21 -3.42 -16.78 8.47
N MET A 22 -3.62 -17.07 7.19
CA MET A 22 -2.90 -18.13 6.50
C MET A 22 -1.60 -17.55 5.92
N LEU A 23 -0.45 -18.06 6.36
CA LEU A 23 0.87 -17.67 5.87
C LEU A 23 1.42 -18.71 4.90
N HIS A 24 2.07 -18.22 3.84
CA HIS A 24 2.65 -19.02 2.77
C HIS A 24 4.10 -18.58 2.53
N ASP A 25 4.98 -19.48 2.07
CA ASP A 25 6.38 -19.12 1.81
C ASP A 25 6.48 -17.94 0.84
N GLY A 26 7.25 -16.92 1.22
CA GLY A 26 7.43 -15.70 0.45
C GLY A 26 6.27 -14.71 0.55
N GLN A 27 5.21 -15.01 1.30
CA GLN A 27 4.08 -14.10 1.46
C GLN A 27 4.43 -12.95 2.40
N SER A 28 4.14 -11.73 1.97
CA SER A 28 4.16 -10.55 2.82
C SER A 28 2.84 -10.41 3.58
N ALA A 29 2.92 -10.23 4.89
CA ALA A 29 1.77 -9.97 5.76
C ALA A 29 2.11 -8.83 6.73
N ASP A 30 1.11 -7.99 7.01
CA ASP A 30 1.20 -6.98 8.07
C ASP A 30 0.89 -7.64 9.41
N LEU A 31 1.86 -7.63 10.32
CA LEU A 31 1.75 -8.31 11.61
C LEU A 31 2.08 -7.35 12.76
N PRO A 32 1.43 -7.53 13.93
CA PRO A 32 1.77 -6.80 15.13
C PRO A 32 3.13 -7.26 15.68
N GLU A 33 4.14 -6.39 15.62
CA GLU A 33 5.50 -6.65 16.13
C GLU A 33 5.55 -6.99 17.63
N ASP A 34 4.59 -6.47 18.40
CA ASP A 34 4.46 -6.69 19.85
C ASP A 34 3.82 -8.05 20.19
N ASN A 35 3.28 -8.77 19.19
CA ASN A 35 2.63 -10.04 19.45
C ASN A 35 3.67 -11.15 19.75
N PRO A 36 3.50 -11.93 20.83
CA PRO A 36 4.49 -12.92 21.27
C PRO A 36 4.79 -13.99 20.21
N TRP A 37 3.80 -14.34 19.38
CA TRP A 37 4.01 -15.26 18.27
C TRP A 37 4.91 -14.65 17.18
N VAL A 38 4.68 -13.38 16.83
CA VAL A 38 5.48 -12.65 15.83
C VAL A 38 6.92 -12.51 16.29
N VAL A 39 7.13 -12.11 17.55
CA VAL A 39 8.47 -12.01 18.16
C VAL A 39 9.21 -13.34 18.09
N SER A 40 8.52 -14.44 18.44
CA SER A 40 9.10 -15.78 18.37
C SER A 40 9.43 -16.20 16.93
N ALA A 41 8.53 -15.94 15.98
CA ALA A 41 8.72 -16.30 14.58
C ALA A 41 9.85 -15.49 13.91
N VAL A 42 10.02 -14.22 14.27
CA VAL A 42 11.18 -13.41 13.85
C VAL A 42 12.47 -13.98 14.43
N ALA A 43 12.49 -14.31 15.73
CA ALA A 43 13.66 -14.91 16.38
C ALA A 43 14.05 -16.27 15.78
N GLN A 44 13.09 -17.04 15.28
CA GLN A 44 13.32 -18.30 14.56
C GLN A 44 13.72 -18.11 13.09
N GLY A 45 13.67 -16.89 12.56
CA GLY A 45 13.93 -16.60 11.14
C GLY A 45 12.78 -17.01 10.21
N LEU A 46 11.60 -17.30 10.75
CA LEU A 46 10.38 -17.57 9.97
C LEU A 46 9.73 -16.30 9.45
N LEU A 47 9.98 -15.15 10.10
CA LEU A 47 9.51 -13.84 9.66
C LEU A 47 10.70 -12.91 9.45
N LEU A 48 10.77 -12.31 8.27
CA LEU A 48 11.77 -11.32 7.93
C LEU A 48 11.10 -9.94 7.89
N PRO A 49 11.53 -8.97 8.71
CA PRO A 49 10.98 -7.62 8.65
C PRO A 49 11.33 -7.01 7.30
N VAL A 50 10.30 -6.60 6.55
CA VAL A 50 10.49 -5.83 5.34
C VAL A 50 10.48 -4.37 5.74
N PRO A 51 11.58 -3.63 5.57
CA PRO A 51 11.53 -2.18 5.74
C PRO A 51 10.47 -1.67 4.78
N ALA A 52 9.44 -1.00 5.31
CA ALA A 52 8.41 -0.40 4.49
C ALA A 52 9.11 0.38 3.38
N PRO A 53 8.81 0.15 2.09
CA PRO A 53 9.44 0.90 1.04
C PRO A 53 9.21 2.36 1.37
N ALA A 54 10.29 3.10 1.64
CA ALA A 54 10.26 4.55 1.63
C ALA A 54 9.49 4.90 0.36
N ALA A 55 8.41 5.68 0.52
CA ALA A 55 7.49 6.05 -0.54
C ALA A 55 8.25 6.22 -1.85
N PRO A 56 7.76 5.69 -2.98
CA PRO A 56 8.49 5.76 -4.23
C PRO A 56 8.93 7.21 -4.42
N VAL A 57 10.25 7.44 -4.31
CA VAL A 57 10.85 8.66 -4.82
C VAL A 57 10.65 8.53 -6.31
N ASN A 58 9.51 9.01 -6.79
CA ASN A 58 9.20 9.11 -8.20
C ASN A 58 10.43 9.81 -8.84
N PRO A 59 11.23 9.13 -9.69
CA PRO A 59 12.28 9.82 -10.44
C PRO A 59 11.65 10.67 -11.56
N PHE A 60 10.31 10.69 -11.66
CA PHE A 60 9.58 11.54 -12.57
C PHE A 60 9.03 12.75 -11.81
N PRO A 61 9.60 13.96 -11.99
CA PRO A 61 8.82 15.14 -11.69
C PRO A 61 7.59 15.05 -12.59
N LYS A 62 6.41 14.84 -12.00
CA LYS A 62 5.16 15.19 -12.66
C LYS A 62 5.32 16.68 -13.00
N PRO A 63 5.30 17.10 -14.28
CA PRO A 63 5.17 18.51 -14.57
C PRO A 63 3.94 18.97 -13.80
N ALA A 64 4.13 19.93 -12.89
CA ALA A 64 3.03 20.52 -12.16
C ALA A 64 1.97 20.94 -13.19
N ALA A 65 0.86 20.21 -13.21
CA ALA A 65 -0.35 20.78 -13.77
C ALA A 65 -0.61 22.01 -12.89
N PRO A 66 -0.64 23.23 -13.46
CA PRO A 66 -0.98 24.39 -12.66
C PRO A 66 -2.38 24.18 -12.11
N ALA A 67 -2.51 24.36 -10.79
CA ALA A 67 -3.80 24.43 -10.14
C ALA A 67 -4.64 25.55 -10.79
N THR A 68 -5.90 25.21 -10.94
CA THR A 68 -7.03 25.93 -11.54
C THR A 68 -7.27 27.31 -10.92
N PRO A 69 -8.13 28.17 -11.52
CA PRO A 69 -9.52 28.11 -11.06
C PRO A 69 -10.55 28.27 -12.19
N ALA A 70 -11.59 27.44 -12.14
CA ALA A 70 -12.90 27.78 -12.70
C ALA A 70 -13.47 28.96 -11.88
N PRO A 71 -14.38 29.82 -12.42
CA PRO A 71 -15.77 29.37 -12.60
C PRO A 71 -16.57 30.04 -13.75
N ALA A 72 -17.81 29.55 -13.90
CA ALA A 72 -18.99 30.17 -14.53
C ALA A 72 -19.25 29.96 -16.04
N THR A 73 -20.11 28.98 -16.32
CA THR A 73 -21.12 28.89 -17.41
C THR A 73 -22.09 30.10 -17.38
N PRO A 74 -22.97 30.38 -18.38
CA PRO A 74 -22.97 30.23 -19.86
C PRO A 74 -23.13 31.60 -20.59
N ASP A 75 -22.96 31.68 -21.91
CA ASP A 75 -23.90 32.45 -22.78
C ASP A 75 -23.70 32.13 -24.27
N ASN A 76 -24.76 32.30 -25.03
CA ASN A 76 -25.00 31.69 -26.32
C ASN A 76 -24.61 32.64 -27.47
N LYS A 77 -23.91 32.17 -28.51
CA LYS A 77 -24.21 32.60 -29.89
C LYS A 77 -23.72 31.61 -30.95
N GLU A 78 -24.70 30.90 -31.44
CA GLU A 78 -24.90 30.31 -32.77
C GLU A 78 -24.08 30.95 -33.92
N ALA A 79 -23.47 30.08 -34.75
CA ALA A 79 -23.33 30.05 -36.23
C ALA A 79 -23.29 31.40 -37.03
N ALA A 80 -22.59 31.58 -38.14
CA ALA A 80 -21.91 30.73 -39.10
C ALA A 80 -21.00 31.63 -39.98
N ASN A 81 -20.01 31.04 -40.63
CA ASN A 81 -19.36 31.57 -41.83
C ASN A 81 -19.94 30.78 -43.02
N ALA A 82 -20.50 31.45 -44.04
CA ALA A 82 -20.57 31.01 -45.46
C ALA A 82 -21.58 31.86 -46.25
N GLY A 83 -21.13 32.46 -47.36
CA GLY A 83 -21.97 33.13 -48.36
C GLY A 83 -21.26 34.28 -49.04
#